data_AF-A0A1H3TWP1-F1
#
_entry.id   AF-A0A1H3TWP1-F1
#
_cell.length_a   1.000
_cell.length_b   1.000
_cell.length_c   1.000
_cell.angle_alpha   90.00
_cell.angle_beta   90.00
_cell.angle_gamma   90.00
#
_symmetry.space_group_name_H-M   'P 1'
#
loop_
_entity.id
_entity.type
_entity.pdbx_description
1 polymer ?
#
loop_
_entity_poly.entity_id
_entity_poly.type
_entity_poly.pdbx_seq_one_letter_code
_entity_poly.pdbx_strand_id
1 'polypeptide(L)'
;MLVTTVLVPNKAYTSAVMRMPSGEAKLTQPSQPLYGINTADPHVVLFAGGYPLFVNGKFVGAFGVGGGSWGQDEKIGRTVLKAFEAETK
;
A
#
# COMPACT_ATOMS: atom_id res chain seq x y z
N MET A 1 15.39 -6.08 8.08
CA MET A 1 15.09 -7.50 7.79
C MET A 1 15.13 -7.67 6.28
N LEU A 2 15.86 -8.65 5.71
CA LEU A 2 16.05 -8.76 4.25
C LEU A 2 14.74 -8.87 3.45
N VAL A 3 13.68 -9.42 4.06
CA VAL A 3 12.35 -9.59 3.44
C VAL A 3 11.71 -8.26 2.98
N THR A 4 12.12 -7.12 3.56
CA THR A 4 11.56 -5.79 3.20
C THR A 4 11.90 -5.39 1.77
N THR A 5 12.98 -5.93 1.21
CA THR A 5 13.38 -5.71 -0.20
C THR A 5 12.34 -6.21 -1.19
N VAL A 6 11.53 -7.21 -0.79
CA VAL A 6 10.43 -7.76 -1.60
C VAL A 6 9.09 -7.18 -1.14
N LEU A 7 8.85 -7.14 0.18
CA LEU A 7 7.56 -6.71 0.72
C LEU A 7 7.26 -5.23 0.43
N VAL A 8 8.24 -4.33 0.55
CA VAL A 8 7.99 -2.89 0.41
C VAL A 8 7.63 -2.50 -1.02
N PRO A 9 8.36 -2.94 -2.07
CA PRO A 9 7.94 -2.73 -3.44
C PRO A 9 6.56 -3.35 -3.73
N ASN A 10 6.29 -4.56 -3.21
CA ASN A 10 5.02 -5.24 -3.44
C ASN A 10 3.82 -4.56 -2.73
N LYS A 11 4.03 -3.92 -1.57
CA LYS A 11 3.03 -3.04 -0.95
C LYS A 11 2.70 -1.84 -1.85
N ALA A 12 3.72 -1.19 -2.41
CA ALA A 12 3.54 -0.09 -3.35
C ALA A 12 2.80 -0.55 -4.60
N TYR A 13 3.20 -1.69 -5.17
CA TYR A 13 2.53 -2.34 -6.30
C TYR A 13 1.06 -2.60 -6.01
N THR A 14 0.75 -3.21 -4.85
CA THR A 14 -0.63 -3.50 -4.43
C THR A 14 -1.47 -2.23 -4.37
N SER A 15 -0.94 -1.18 -3.75
CA SER A 15 -1.63 0.10 -3.70
C SER A 15 -1.77 0.78 -5.05
N ALA A 16 -0.86 0.52 -6.00
CA ALA A 16 -0.96 1.05 -7.35
C ALA A 16 -2.06 0.35 -8.17
N VAL A 17 -2.11 -0.98 -8.13
CA VAL A 17 -3.07 -1.76 -8.92
C VAL A 17 -4.48 -1.70 -8.33
N MET A 18 -4.61 -1.68 -7.00
CA MET A 18 -5.90 -1.56 -6.32
C MET A 18 -6.34 -0.12 -6.10
N ARG A 19 -5.45 0.86 -6.32
CA ARG A 19 -5.68 2.30 -6.06
C ARG A 19 -6.20 2.59 -4.66
N MET A 20 -5.74 1.83 -3.67
CA MET A 20 -6.15 1.92 -2.28
C MET A 20 -5.00 1.54 -1.34
N PRO A 21 -5.06 1.87 -0.04
CA PRO A 21 -4.06 1.41 0.91
C PRO A 21 -3.99 -0.12 0.96
N SER A 22 -2.79 -0.69 0.93
CA SER A 22 -2.60 -2.16 0.83
C SER A 22 -3.18 -2.94 2.02
N GLY A 23 -3.30 -2.30 3.18
CA GLY A 23 -3.92 -2.87 4.38
C GLY A 23 -5.44 -2.74 4.44
N GLU A 24 -6.06 -2.01 3.52
CA GLU A 24 -7.49 -1.73 3.51
C GLU A 24 -8.24 -2.49 2.40
N ALA A 25 -7.60 -3.48 1.78
CA ALA A 25 -8.18 -4.31 0.72
C ALA A 25 -9.28 -5.26 1.24
N LYS A 26 -10.42 -4.71 1.68
CA LYS A 26 -11.50 -5.47 2.35
C LYS A 26 -12.06 -6.61 1.49
N LEU A 27 -12.07 -6.46 0.17
CA LEU A 27 -12.58 -7.46 -0.78
C LEU A 27 -11.73 -8.74 -0.84
N THR A 28 -10.54 -8.74 -0.22
CA THR A 28 -9.63 -9.89 -0.23
C THR A 28 -9.72 -10.74 1.04
N GLN A 29 -10.62 -10.37 1.97
CA GLN A 29 -10.86 -11.12 3.20
C GLN A 29 -11.63 -12.42 2.93
N PRO A 30 -11.60 -13.41 3.85
CA PRO A 30 -12.42 -14.60 3.74
C PRO A 30 -13.88 -14.27 3.42
N SER A 31 -14.50 -15.07 2.56
CA SER A 31 -15.88 -14.88 2.09
C SER A 31 -16.14 -13.63 1.24
N GLN A 32 -15.10 -12.96 0.75
CA GLN A 32 -15.22 -11.83 -0.19
C GLN A 32 -14.79 -12.22 -1.62
N PRO A 33 -15.23 -11.48 -2.66
CA PRO A 33 -15.03 -11.88 -4.06
C PRO A 33 -13.57 -12.01 -4.51
N LEU A 34 -12.63 -11.31 -3.86
CA LEU A 34 -11.21 -11.34 -4.18
C LEU A 34 -10.39 -12.13 -3.15
N TYR A 35 -11.05 -12.99 -2.36
CA TYR A 35 -10.36 -13.85 -1.43
C TYR A 35 -9.33 -14.73 -2.16
N GLY A 36 -8.08 -14.69 -1.69
CA GLY A 36 -6.98 -15.45 -2.29
C GLY A 36 -6.35 -14.80 -3.54
N ILE A 37 -6.65 -13.55 -3.87
CA ILE A 37 -6.06 -12.85 -5.04
C ILE A 37 -4.51 -12.89 -5.06
N ASN A 38 -3.86 -12.94 -3.90
CA ASN A 38 -2.41 -13.06 -3.76
C ASN A 38 -1.84 -14.41 -4.23
N THR A 39 -2.68 -15.41 -4.54
CA THR A 39 -2.25 -16.66 -5.20
C THR A 39 -2.28 -16.54 -6.72
N ALA A 40 -3.07 -15.61 -7.26
CA ALA A 40 -3.11 -15.29 -8.68
C ALA A 40 -2.02 -14.28 -9.06
N ASP A 41 -1.68 -13.35 -8.17
CA ASP A 41 -0.58 -12.40 -8.34
C ASP A 41 0.36 -12.41 -7.10
N PRO A 42 1.59 -12.92 -7.22
CA PRO A 42 2.54 -13.00 -6.09
C PRO A 42 3.07 -11.63 -5.63
N HIS A 43 2.82 -10.55 -6.38
CA HIS A 43 3.18 -9.20 -5.99
C HIS A 43 2.12 -8.54 -5.09
N VAL A 44 0.94 -9.13 -4.96
CA VAL A 44 -0.12 -8.59 -4.10
C VAL A 44 0.15 -8.89 -2.63
N VAL A 45 0.30 -7.84 -1.84
CA VAL A 45 0.56 -7.85 -0.40
C VAL A 45 -0.59 -7.17 0.33
N LEU A 46 -1.36 -7.98 1.08
CA LEU A 46 -2.65 -7.60 1.68
C LEU A 46 -2.55 -7.13 3.13
N PHE A 47 -1.45 -6.46 3.49
CA PHE A 47 -1.30 -5.84 4.80
C PHE A 47 -0.71 -4.44 4.69
N ALA A 48 -0.85 -3.67 5.77
CA ALA A 48 -0.57 -2.23 5.78
C ALA A 48 0.87 -1.85 5.38
N GLY A 49 0.97 -0.70 4.70
CA GLY A 49 2.23 -0.04 4.36
C GLY A 49 2.34 0.39 2.90
N GLY A 50 1.38 0.08 2.04
CA GLY A 50 1.21 0.68 0.72
C GLY A 50 0.22 1.85 0.78
N TYR A 51 0.51 2.92 0.04
CA TYR A 51 -0.28 4.16 0.03
C TYR A 51 -0.44 4.66 -1.41
N PRO A 52 -1.68 4.87 -1.90
CA PRO A 52 -1.92 5.46 -3.21
C PRO A 52 -1.70 6.98 -3.18
N LEU A 53 -1.26 7.53 -4.30
CA LEU A 53 -1.01 8.96 -4.48
C LEU A 53 -1.99 9.53 -5.50
N PHE A 54 -2.64 10.63 -5.12
CA PHE A 54 -3.58 11.35 -5.98
C PHE A 54 -3.21 12.83 -6.05
N VAL A 55 -3.28 13.40 -7.24
CA VAL A 55 -3.09 14.85 -7.50
C VAL A 55 -4.33 15.33 -8.24
N ASN A 56 -5.04 16.32 -7.70
CA ASN A 56 -6.29 16.82 -8.29
C ASN A 56 -7.30 15.69 -8.62
N GLY A 57 -7.42 14.70 -7.74
CA GLY A 57 -8.29 13.53 -7.91
C GLY A 57 -7.80 12.51 -8.95
N LYS A 58 -6.68 12.76 -9.64
CA LYS A 58 -6.07 11.81 -10.59
C LYS A 58 -5.05 10.95 -9.87
N PHE A 59 -5.12 9.63 -10.10
CA PHE A 59 -4.12 8.69 -9.61
C PHE A 59 -2.79 8.91 -10.33
N VAL A 60 -1.71 9.11 -9.56
CA VAL A 60 -0.36 9.38 -10.11
C VAL A 60 0.67 8.32 -9.73
N GLY A 61 0.32 7.38 -8.85
CA GLY A 61 1.21 6.32 -8.41
C GLY A 61 0.89 5.85 -7.00
N ALA A 62 1.81 5.08 -6.42
CA ALA A 62 1.74 4.64 -5.05
C ALA A 62 3.15 4.47 -4.49
N PHE A 63 3.28 4.49 -3.17
CA PHE A 63 4.53 4.21 -2.48
C PHE A 63 4.33 3.19 -1.37
N GLY A 64 5.44 2.61 -0.91
CA GLY A 64 5.46 1.59 0.13
C GLY A 64 6.40 1.96 1.26
N VAL A 65 6.04 1.59 2.49
CA VAL A 65 6.84 1.72 3.69
C VAL A 65 6.94 0.37 4.39
N GLY A 66 8.12 0.05 4.87
CA GLY A 66 8.35 -1.16 5.66
C GLY A 66 9.75 -1.27 6.19
N GLY A 67 9.88 -1.86 7.36
CA GLY A 67 11.16 -2.25 7.95
C GLY A 67 11.31 -1.91 9.43
N GLY A 68 10.47 -1.01 9.94
CA GLY A 68 10.31 -0.79 11.38
C GLY A 68 9.24 -1.67 12.00
N SER A 69 8.79 -1.28 13.19
CA SER A 69 7.54 -1.79 13.76
C SER A 69 6.33 -1.28 12.97
N TRP A 70 5.19 -1.95 13.11
CA TRP A 70 3.95 -1.56 12.42
C TRP A 70 3.58 -0.09 12.67
N GLY A 71 3.68 0.38 13.92
CA GLY A 71 3.40 1.77 14.26
C GLY A 71 4.43 2.77 13.72
N GLN A 72 5.70 2.37 13.56
CA GLN A 72 6.72 3.21 12.92
C GLN A 72 6.44 3.36 11.43
N ASP A 73 6.19 2.24 10.74
CA ASP A 73 5.91 2.23 9.30
C ASP A 73 4.64 3.01 8.98
N GLU A 74 3.58 2.85 9.78
CA GLU A 74 2.34 3.61 9.63
C GLU A 74 2.56 5.11 9.83
N LYS A 75 3.30 5.50 10.89
CA LYS A 75 3.62 6.91 11.17
C LYS A 75 4.38 7.54 10.02
N ILE A 76 5.40 6.85 9.49
CA ILE A 76 6.19 7.32 8.34
C ILE A 76 5.28 7.48 7.12
N GLY A 77 4.50 6.45 6.78
CA GLY A 77 3.60 6.48 5.63
C GLY A 77 2.58 7.62 5.68
N ARG A 78 1.94 7.82 6.84
CA ARG A 78 0.99 8.93 7.03
C ARG A 78 1.68 10.30 6.96
N THR A 79 2.89 10.45 7.48
CA THR A 79 3.64 11.70 7.38
C THR A 79 4.00 12.01 5.92
N VAL A 80 4.50 11.02 5.17
CA VAL A 80 4.83 11.18 3.74
C VAL A 80 3.58 11.55 2.93
N LEU A 81 2.46 10.85 3.14
CA LEU A 81 1.22 11.14 2.43
C LEU A 81 0.72 12.56 2.70
N LYS A 82 0.75 13.01 3.96
CA LYS A 82 0.38 14.39 4.33
C LYS A 82 1.30 15.43 3.71
N ALA A 83 2.61 15.17 3.66
CA ALA A 83 3.56 16.08 3.03
C ALA A 83 3.31 16.20 1.53
N PHE A 84 3.12 15.06 0.86
CA PHE A 84 2.76 15.00 -0.56
C PHE A 84 1.47 15.79 -0.85
N GLU A 85 0.40 15.53 -0.10
CA GLU A 85 -0.88 16.23 -0.26
C GLU A 85 -0.79 17.75 0.02
N ALA A 86 0.17 18.20 0.83
CA ALA A 86 0.40 19.62 1.07
C ALA A 86 1.10 20.31 -0.11
N GLU A 87 1.93 19.58 -0.86
CA GLU A 87 2.69 20.09 -2.01
C GLU A 87 1.92 19.95 -3.34
N THR A 88 0.99 19.00 -3.45
CA THR A 88 0.32 18.64 -4.71
C THR A 88 -1.18 18.97 -4.73
N LYS A 89 -1.63 19.84 -3.82
CA LYS A 89 -2.96 20.46 -3.89
C LYS A 89 -3.09 21.44 -5.05
#